data_AF-A0A836C5J8-F1
#
_entry.id   AF-A0A836C5J8-F1
#
_cell.length_a   1.000
_cell.length_b   1.000
_cell.length_c   1.000
_cell.angle_alpha   90.00
_cell.angle_beta   90.00
_cell.angle_gamma   90.00
#
_symmetry.space_group_name_H-M   'P 1'
#
loop_
_entity.id
_entity.type
_entity.pdbx_description
1 polymer ?
#
loop_
_entity_poly.entity_id
_entity_poly.type
_entity_poly.pdbx_seq_one_letter_code
_entity_poly.pdbx_strand_id
1 'polypeptide(L)'
;MTTDQAREMLSSLAAVRSDLAGGAKELPAAAQLGLLLAVERRRGDDSFWAPYIRSLPDDVPCGWALSKQQLTATLDALRPTLGARLEGWAPAAERAGKGVEAVAEAAVKRYGRHLEGDLDVADVVWGMGQVLSRSFGGGADLGMAPYIDLLNHREGAPKPRSFVDSDDDDAGGRGFVVIDCSLHGEPQALAAGEEAFISYAAAEAGGDPLQAFLNLGFVPPELVRQRARARGP
;
A
#
# COMPACT_ATOMS: atom_id res chain seq x y z
N MET A 1 -6.50 15.12 -23.62
CA MET A 1 -6.62 15.26 -22.16
C MET A 1 -6.06 16.64 -21.85
N THR A 2 -6.90 17.56 -21.39
CA THR A 2 -6.49 18.95 -21.15
C THR A 2 -5.83 19.08 -19.78
N THR A 3 -5.00 20.11 -19.61
CA THR A 3 -4.31 20.41 -18.34
C THR A 3 -5.29 20.56 -17.16
N ASP A 4 -6.54 20.95 -17.42
CA ASP A 4 -7.59 21.07 -16.41
C ASP A 4 -8.18 19.71 -15.98
N GLN A 5 -8.23 18.72 -16.89
CA GLN A 5 -8.61 17.34 -16.55
C GLN A 5 -7.52 16.64 -15.71
N ALA A 6 -6.24 16.98 -15.95
CA ALA A 6 -5.13 16.52 -15.11
C ALA A 6 -5.20 17.16 -13.71
N ARG A 7 -5.65 18.42 -13.61
CA ARG A 7 -5.82 19.14 -12.35
C ARG A 7 -7.02 18.60 -11.53
N GLU A 8 -8.09 18.20 -12.19
CA GLU A 8 -9.26 17.53 -11.60
C GLU A 8 -8.95 16.09 -11.15
N MET A 9 -8.12 15.35 -11.90
CA MET A 9 -7.61 14.04 -11.46
C MET A 9 -6.59 14.15 -10.30
N LEU A 10 -5.84 15.25 -10.22
CA LEU A 10 -5.02 15.57 -9.05
C LEU A 10 -5.86 16.08 -7.85
N SER A 11 -7.14 16.38 -8.08
CA SER A 11 -8.09 16.81 -7.05
C SER A 11 -8.79 15.64 -6.33
N SER A 12 -8.86 14.45 -6.95
CA SER A 12 -9.23 13.22 -6.22
C SER A 12 -8.09 12.75 -5.30
N LEU A 13 -6.84 13.05 -5.67
CA LEU A 13 -5.73 13.07 -4.71
C LEU A 13 -5.92 14.19 -3.68
N ALA A 14 -6.63 15.28 -3.99
CA ALA A 14 -6.97 16.34 -3.04
C ALA A 14 -8.14 16.04 -2.10
N ALA A 15 -9.00 15.07 -2.40
CA ALA A 15 -9.86 14.43 -1.40
C ALA A 15 -9.04 13.66 -0.35
N VAL A 16 -7.76 13.37 -0.65
CA VAL A 16 -6.74 12.90 0.29
C VAL A 16 -5.71 14.02 0.64
N ARG A 17 -5.76 15.20 0.01
CA ARG A 17 -4.87 16.37 0.27
C ARG A 17 -5.53 17.54 1.01
N SER A 18 -6.72 17.42 1.59
CA SER A 18 -7.28 18.53 2.37
C SER A 18 -6.81 18.59 3.84
N ASP A 19 -5.82 17.81 4.26
CA ASP A 19 -5.32 17.86 5.66
C ASP A 19 -3.81 18.08 5.82
N LEU A 20 -3.02 18.11 4.74
CA LEU A 20 -1.56 18.23 4.86
C LEU A 20 -1.00 19.64 4.66
N ALA A 21 -1.88 20.64 4.53
CA ALA A 21 -1.49 22.05 4.50
C ALA A 21 -2.27 22.84 5.57
N GLY A 22 -1.69 22.92 6.78
CA GLY A 22 -2.05 23.91 7.80
C GLY A 22 -3.35 23.66 8.57
N GLY A 23 -3.37 22.68 9.47
CA GLY A 23 -4.42 22.61 10.49
C GLY A 23 -4.81 21.22 11.01
N ALA A 24 -4.45 20.13 10.32
CA ALA A 24 -4.83 18.80 10.77
C ALA A 24 -4.18 18.47 12.12
N LYS A 25 -5.02 18.27 13.14
CA LYS A 25 -4.58 17.87 14.48
C LYS A 25 -3.99 16.46 14.48
N GLU A 26 -4.29 15.63 13.49
CA GLU A 26 -3.95 14.20 13.48
C GLU A 26 -3.17 13.81 12.22
N LEU A 27 -2.29 12.82 12.36
CA LEU A 27 -1.56 12.24 11.23
C LEU A 27 -2.52 11.44 10.33
N PRO A 28 -2.24 11.31 9.02
CA PRO A 28 -2.95 10.35 8.18
C PRO A 28 -2.88 8.93 8.75
N ALA A 29 -3.95 8.13 8.62
CA ALA A 29 -4.01 6.78 9.20
C ALA A 29 -2.81 5.89 8.80
N ALA A 30 -2.38 5.96 7.54
CA ALA A 30 -1.19 5.24 7.08
C ALA A 30 0.10 5.66 7.80
N ALA A 31 0.24 6.95 8.13
CA ALA A 31 1.37 7.45 8.89
C ALA A 31 1.28 7.05 10.38
N GLN A 32 0.08 7.01 10.96
CA GLN A 32 -0.11 6.51 12.33
C GLN A 32 0.27 5.03 12.43
N LEU A 33 -0.24 4.19 11.52
CA LEU A 33 0.07 2.77 11.50
C LEU A 33 1.54 2.51 11.15
N GLY A 34 2.12 3.29 10.22
CA GLY A 34 3.53 3.21 9.87
C GLY A 34 4.45 3.57 11.05
N LEU A 35 4.07 4.58 11.83
CA LEU A 35 4.77 4.95 13.06
C LEU A 35 4.69 3.86 14.12
N LEU A 36 3.51 3.25 14.33
CA LEU A 36 3.36 2.11 15.23
C LEU A 36 4.24 0.93 14.81
N LEU A 37 4.23 0.59 13.51
CA LEU A 37 5.06 -0.49 12.98
C LEU A 37 6.57 -0.22 13.18
N ALA A 38 6.99 1.04 13.04
CA ALA A 38 8.36 1.45 13.29
C ALA A 38 8.76 1.29 14.77
N VAL A 39 7.89 1.68 15.72
CA VAL A 39 8.10 1.44 17.16
C VAL A 39 8.24 -0.04 17.44
N GLU A 40 7.31 -0.86 16.94
CA GLU A 40 7.34 -2.31 17.16
C GLU A 40 8.59 -2.96 16.56
N ARG A 41 9.08 -2.47 15.41
CA ARG A 41 10.36 -2.94 14.85
C ARG A 41 11.54 -2.59 15.76
N ARG A 42 11.57 -1.39 16.34
CA ARG A 42 12.65 -0.96 17.24
C ARG A 42 12.71 -1.74 18.55
N ARG A 43 11.57 -2.26 19.02
CA ARG A 43 11.53 -3.19 20.17
C ARG A 43 12.21 -4.52 19.89
N GLY A 44 12.42 -4.89 18.63
CA GLY A 44 13.07 -6.14 18.25
C GLY A 44 12.33 -7.34 18.86
N ASP A 45 13.05 -8.17 19.60
CA ASP A 45 12.56 -9.43 20.18
C ASP A 45 11.51 -9.21 21.29
N ASP A 46 11.44 -8.00 21.85
CA ASP A 46 10.46 -7.63 22.87
C ASP A 46 9.09 -7.26 22.26
N SER A 47 8.98 -7.15 20.93
CA SER A 47 7.70 -6.93 20.27
C SER A 47 6.90 -8.23 20.17
N PHE A 48 5.61 -8.17 20.52
CA PHE A 48 4.65 -9.23 20.21
C PHE A 48 4.62 -9.56 18.70
N TRP A 49 4.85 -8.56 17.85
CA TRP A 49 4.83 -8.68 16.39
C TRP A 49 6.20 -9.04 15.80
N ALA A 50 7.23 -9.30 16.61
CA ALA A 50 8.59 -9.56 16.13
C ALA A 50 8.66 -10.66 15.03
N PRO A 51 7.96 -11.81 15.14
CA PRO A 51 7.99 -12.83 14.09
C PRO A 51 7.45 -12.33 12.74
N TYR A 52 6.40 -11.52 12.78
CA TYR A 52 5.80 -10.92 11.60
C TYR A 52 6.67 -9.81 11.02
N ILE A 53 7.20 -8.91 11.85
CA ILE A 53 8.06 -7.82 11.40
C ILE A 53 9.31 -8.35 10.70
N ARG A 54 9.91 -9.44 11.21
CA ARG A 54 11.06 -10.11 10.58
C ARG A 54 10.75 -10.76 9.24
N SER A 55 9.48 -11.05 8.92
CA SER A 55 9.09 -11.57 7.61
C SER A 55 8.84 -10.47 6.58
N LEU A 56 8.76 -9.21 7.02
CA LEU A 56 8.66 -8.06 6.12
C LEU A 56 10.02 -7.77 5.47
N PRO A 57 10.03 -7.27 4.22
CA PRO A 57 11.26 -6.89 3.55
C PRO A 57 11.91 -5.69 4.23
N ASP A 58 13.24 -5.70 4.31
CA ASP A 58 14.00 -4.53 4.78
C ASP A 58 13.85 -3.35 3.83
N ASP A 59 13.78 -3.61 2.52
CA ASP A 59 13.52 -2.59 1.50
C ASP A 59 12.02 -2.26 1.40
N VAL A 60 11.72 -0.99 1.15
CA VAL A 60 10.36 -0.54 0.86
C VAL A 60 9.99 -0.93 -0.58
N PRO A 61 8.93 -1.71 -0.81
CA PRO A 61 8.58 -2.21 -2.14
C PRO A 61 7.94 -1.14 -3.04
N CYS A 62 7.62 0.04 -2.51
CA CYS A 62 6.90 1.09 -3.20
C CYS A 62 7.68 1.71 -4.37
N GLY A 63 6.99 2.07 -5.46
CA GLY A 63 7.62 2.69 -6.63
C GLY A 63 8.30 4.03 -6.34
N TRP A 64 7.85 4.75 -5.30
CA TRP A 64 8.47 5.99 -4.84
C TRP A 64 9.77 5.80 -4.04
N ALA A 65 10.04 4.60 -3.54
CA ALA A 65 11.23 4.26 -2.77
C ALA A 65 12.38 3.70 -3.63
N LEU A 66 12.10 3.41 -4.92
CA LEU A 66 13.10 2.87 -5.83
C LEU A 66 14.25 3.87 -6.04
N SER A 67 15.48 3.36 -6.07
CA SER A 67 16.62 4.16 -6.52
C SER A 67 16.42 4.64 -7.96
N LYS A 68 17.12 5.71 -8.37
CA LYS A 68 17.02 6.23 -9.74
C LYS A 68 17.27 5.16 -10.81
N GLN A 69 18.22 4.26 -10.56
CA GLN A 69 18.53 3.15 -11.47
C GLN A 69 17.40 2.13 -11.53
N GLN A 70 16.89 1.68 -10.38
CA GLN A 70 15.77 0.74 -10.31
C GLN A 70 14.51 1.34 -10.94
N LEU A 71 14.18 2.59 -10.62
CA LEU A 71 13.04 3.30 -11.21
C LEU A 71 13.15 3.37 -12.73
N THR A 72 14.32 3.71 -13.27
CA THR A 72 14.53 3.76 -14.72
C THR A 72 14.31 2.38 -15.35
N ALA A 73 14.93 1.34 -14.79
CA ALA A 73 14.79 -0.03 -15.28
C ALA A 73 13.33 -0.52 -15.22
N THR A 74 12.62 -0.24 -14.14
CA THR A 74 11.21 -0.62 -13.98
C THR A 74 10.31 0.12 -14.97
N LEU A 75 10.52 1.43 -15.19
CA LEU A 75 9.75 2.19 -16.17
C LEU A 75 10.03 1.73 -17.60
N ASP A 76 11.28 1.38 -17.92
CA ASP A 76 11.60 0.81 -19.24
C ASP A 76 10.98 -0.57 -19.45
N ALA A 77 10.92 -1.41 -18.41
CA ALA A 77 10.22 -2.69 -18.46
C ALA A 77 8.69 -2.54 -18.65
N LEU A 78 8.09 -1.47 -18.11
CA LEU A 78 6.66 -1.16 -18.27
C LEU A 78 6.33 -0.48 -19.61
N ARG A 79 7.33 0.06 -20.32
CA ARG A 79 7.14 0.86 -21.53
C ARG A 79 6.44 0.12 -22.67
N PRO A 80 6.70 -1.17 -22.97
CA PRO A 80 5.96 -1.91 -23.99
C PRO A 80 4.46 -2.01 -23.69
N THR A 81 4.09 -2.01 -22.41
CA THR A 81 2.72 -2.21 -21.94
C THR A 81 1.95 -0.90 -21.77
N LEU A 82 2.62 0.15 -21.28
CA LEU A 82 1.99 1.43 -20.93
C LEU A 82 2.31 2.56 -21.92
N GLY A 83 3.38 2.47 -22.70
CA GLY A 83 3.78 3.44 -23.71
C GLY A 83 3.83 4.87 -23.18
N ALA A 84 3.19 5.80 -23.89
CA ALA A 84 3.11 7.22 -23.51
C ALA A 84 2.45 7.46 -22.13
N ARG A 85 1.72 6.50 -21.58
CA ARG A 85 1.07 6.65 -20.26
C ARG A 85 2.08 6.76 -19.11
N LEU A 86 3.33 6.36 -19.33
CA LEU A 86 4.41 6.50 -18.36
C LEU A 86 4.97 7.93 -18.27
N GLU A 87 4.56 8.83 -19.17
CA GLU A 87 5.00 10.21 -19.14
C GLU A 87 4.69 10.83 -17.77
N GLY A 88 5.72 11.39 -17.13
CA GLY A 88 5.59 11.99 -15.80
C GLY A 88 5.64 11.03 -14.62
N TRP A 89 5.78 9.71 -14.81
CA TRP A 89 5.83 8.75 -13.70
C TRP A 89 7.10 8.90 -12.84
N ALA A 90 8.27 9.07 -13.46
CA ALA A 90 9.51 9.28 -12.72
C ALA A 90 9.44 10.52 -11.78
N PRO A 91 9.08 11.72 -12.26
CA PRO A 91 8.94 12.86 -11.35
C PRO A 91 7.74 12.73 -10.39
N ALA A 92 6.72 11.92 -10.69
CA ALA A 92 5.66 11.62 -9.74
C ALA A 92 6.17 10.74 -8.59
N ALA A 93 6.97 9.72 -8.88
CA ALA A 93 7.63 8.87 -7.88
C ALA A 93 8.55 9.70 -6.97
N GLU A 94 9.38 10.58 -7.55
CA GLU A 94 10.24 11.48 -6.75
C GLU A 94 9.43 12.40 -5.83
N ARG A 95 8.34 13.00 -6.34
CA ARG A 95 7.45 13.84 -5.51
C ARG A 95 6.75 13.04 -4.41
N ALA A 96 6.32 11.82 -4.71
CA ALA A 96 5.71 10.94 -3.73
C ALA A 96 6.70 10.58 -2.61
N GLY A 97 7.95 10.23 -2.96
CA GLY A 97 9.00 9.93 -1.98
C GLY A 97 9.26 11.11 -1.05
N LYS A 98 9.45 12.32 -1.60
CA LYS A 98 9.60 13.56 -0.80
C LYS A 98 8.38 13.83 0.09
N GLY A 99 7.18 13.52 -0.40
CA GLY A 99 5.94 13.67 0.37
C GLY A 99 5.88 12.71 1.56
N VAL A 100 6.28 11.45 1.38
CA VAL A 100 6.37 10.47 2.46
C VAL A 100 7.42 10.87 3.49
N GLU A 101 8.61 11.28 3.04
CA GLU A 101 9.69 11.75 3.91
C GLU A 101 9.24 12.95 4.76
N ALA A 102 8.59 13.96 4.16
CA ALA A 102 8.08 15.11 4.90
C ALA A 102 7.02 14.74 5.96
N VAL A 103 6.17 13.74 5.68
CA VAL A 103 5.19 13.23 6.64
C VAL A 103 5.90 12.49 7.78
N ALA A 104 6.90 11.66 7.46
CA ALA A 104 7.71 10.96 8.44
C ALA A 104 8.49 11.94 9.34
N GLU A 105 9.12 12.97 8.78
CA GLU A 105 9.77 14.05 9.54
C GLU A 105 8.80 14.74 10.50
N ALA A 106 7.59 15.07 10.02
CA ALA A 106 6.56 15.69 10.86
C ALA A 106 6.13 14.75 12.00
N ALA A 107 6.00 13.45 11.73
CA ALA A 107 5.66 12.44 12.74
C ALA A 107 6.76 12.29 13.80
N VAL A 108 8.02 12.14 13.39
CA VAL A 108 9.17 12.04 14.32
C VAL A 108 9.31 13.31 15.15
N LYS A 109 9.24 14.49 14.54
CA LYS A 109 9.31 15.77 15.26
C LYS A 109 8.21 15.90 16.31
N ARG A 110 7.00 15.43 16.01
CA ARG A 110 5.83 15.59 16.86
C ARG A 110 5.74 14.52 17.96
N TYR A 111 6.05 13.27 17.63
CA TYR A 111 5.80 12.11 18.48
C TYR A 111 7.07 11.37 18.90
N GLY A 112 8.18 11.48 18.17
CA GLY A 112 9.39 10.66 18.37
C GLY A 112 9.92 10.67 19.80
N ARG A 113 9.95 11.83 20.47
CA ARG A 113 10.38 11.96 21.87
C ARG A 113 9.49 11.25 22.90
N HIS A 114 8.27 10.87 22.50
CA HIS A 114 7.28 10.19 23.33
C HIS A 114 7.20 8.69 23.04
N LEU A 115 7.94 8.24 22.02
CA LEU A 115 7.94 6.86 21.57
C LEU A 115 9.24 6.19 21.99
N GLU A 116 9.16 4.90 22.26
CA GLU A 116 10.32 4.08 22.62
C GLU A 116 11.22 3.85 21.40
N GLY A 117 12.54 3.73 21.63
CA GLY A 117 13.47 3.19 20.63
C GLY A 117 14.18 4.20 19.72
N ASP A 118 14.32 5.46 20.13
CA ASP A 118 15.06 6.52 19.40
C ASP A 118 14.76 6.53 17.89
N LEU A 119 13.47 6.56 17.55
CA LEU A 119 12.99 6.52 16.18
C LEU A 119 13.51 7.70 15.35
N ASP A 120 14.03 7.37 14.16
CA ASP A 120 14.40 8.35 13.15
C ASP A 120 13.40 8.39 11.98
N VAL A 121 13.66 9.29 11.04
CA VAL A 121 12.80 9.47 9.85
C VAL A 121 12.80 8.23 8.96
N ALA A 122 13.95 7.55 8.83
CA ALA A 122 14.07 6.38 7.97
C ALA A 122 13.23 5.20 8.50
N ASP A 123 13.14 5.04 9.83
CA ASP A 123 12.28 4.04 10.45
C ASP A 123 10.81 4.23 10.08
N VAL A 124 10.33 5.48 10.15
CA VAL A 124 8.93 5.82 9.83
C VAL A 124 8.66 5.73 8.33
N VAL A 125 9.61 6.13 7.48
CA VAL A 125 9.52 5.94 6.02
C VAL A 125 9.40 4.45 5.69
N TRP A 126 10.21 3.59 6.34
CA TRP A 126 10.10 2.14 6.17
C TRP A 126 8.72 1.63 6.59
N GLY A 127 8.25 2.03 7.78
CA GLY A 127 6.95 1.60 8.30
C GLY A 127 5.79 2.01 7.39
N MET A 128 5.80 3.26 6.91
CA MET A 128 4.83 3.74 5.92
C MET A 128 4.90 2.97 4.61
N GLY A 129 6.10 2.62 4.15
CA GLY A 129 6.31 1.79 2.96
C GLY A 129 5.67 0.40 3.07
N GLN A 130 5.82 -0.27 4.22
CA GLN A 130 5.15 -1.55 4.45
C GLN A 130 3.62 -1.36 4.50
N VAL A 131 3.13 -0.37 5.24
CA VAL A 131 1.69 -0.10 5.35
C VAL A 131 1.07 0.17 3.98
N LEU A 132 1.61 1.12 3.21
CA LEU A 132 1.05 1.50 1.91
C LEU A 132 1.04 0.36 0.89
N SER A 133 1.92 -0.63 1.03
CA SER A 133 2.03 -1.76 0.11
C SER A 133 1.26 -3.01 0.55
N ARG A 134 0.87 -3.10 1.83
CA ARG A 134 0.35 -4.34 2.44
C ARG A 134 -0.97 -4.19 3.20
N SER A 135 -1.36 -2.98 3.56
CA SER A 135 -2.56 -2.75 4.36
C SER A 135 -3.84 -3.04 3.59
N PHE A 136 -4.85 -3.49 4.32
CA PHE A 136 -6.23 -3.61 3.88
C PHE A 136 -7.07 -2.49 4.47
N GLY A 137 -8.25 -2.26 3.88
CA GLY A 137 -9.17 -1.21 4.31
C GLY A 137 -8.81 0.18 3.77
N GLY A 138 -9.40 1.21 4.36
CA GLY A 138 -9.18 2.60 3.98
C GLY A 138 -9.68 3.57 5.04
N GLY A 139 -9.14 4.79 5.03
CA GLY A 139 -9.48 5.80 6.03
C GLY A 139 -9.09 5.34 7.44
N ALA A 140 -10.04 5.36 8.37
CA ALA A 140 -9.83 4.94 9.76
C ALA A 140 -9.74 3.42 9.94
N ASP A 141 -10.23 2.63 8.97
CA ASP A 141 -10.28 1.16 9.04
C ASP A 141 -9.04 0.50 8.42
N LEU A 142 -7.93 1.25 8.32
CA LEU A 142 -6.68 0.77 7.73
C LEU A 142 -5.99 -0.21 8.70
N GLY A 143 -5.62 -1.39 8.23
CA GLY A 143 -4.94 -2.39 9.04
C GLY A 143 -4.02 -3.31 8.24
N MET A 144 -3.09 -3.97 8.93
CA MET A 144 -2.27 -5.04 8.36
C MET A 144 -2.77 -6.38 8.91
N ALA A 145 -2.78 -7.40 8.06
CA ALA A 145 -3.20 -8.75 8.43
C ALA A 145 -2.02 -9.71 8.24
N PRO A 146 -1.23 -9.98 9.29
CA PRO A 146 -0.11 -10.91 9.22
C PRO A 146 -0.50 -12.24 8.56
N TYR A 147 0.44 -12.81 7.80
CA TYR A 147 0.24 -13.96 6.88
C TYR A 147 -0.52 -13.64 5.60
N ILE A 148 -1.67 -12.97 5.68
CA ILE A 148 -2.50 -12.68 4.50
C ILE A 148 -1.81 -11.63 3.61
N ASP A 149 -1.20 -10.63 4.22
CA ASP A 149 -0.48 -9.55 3.54
C ASP A 149 0.89 -9.95 2.96
N LEU A 150 1.31 -11.20 3.16
CA LEU A 150 2.50 -11.79 2.53
C LEU A 150 2.17 -12.43 1.17
N LEU A 151 0.89 -12.61 0.86
CA LEU A 151 0.45 -13.25 -0.38
C LEU A 151 0.58 -12.28 -1.55
N ASN A 152 1.08 -12.78 -2.66
CA ASN A 152 1.24 -11.99 -3.87
C ASN A 152 -0.10 -11.74 -4.56
N HIS A 153 -0.09 -10.70 -5.39
CA HIS A 153 -1.22 -10.38 -6.23
C HIS A 153 -1.31 -11.29 -7.45
N ARG A 154 -2.54 -11.72 -7.79
CA ARG A 154 -2.85 -12.31 -9.10
C ARG A 154 -4.22 -11.83 -9.60
N GLU A 155 -4.31 -11.53 -10.88
CA GLU A 155 -5.60 -11.24 -11.52
C GLU A 155 -6.54 -12.44 -11.34
N GLY A 156 -7.78 -12.16 -10.91
CA GLY A 156 -8.80 -13.18 -10.70
C GLY A 156 -8.74 -13.88 -9.34
N ALA A 157 -7.68 -13.70 -8.56
CA ALA A 157 -7.64 -14.19 -7.18
C ALA A 157 -8.68 -13.45 -6.30
N PRO A 158 -9.16 -14.06 -5.21
CA PRO A 158 -10.15 -13.43 -4.35
C PRO A 158 -9.54 -12.31 -3.52
N LYS A 159 -10.40 -11.37 -3.11
CA LYS A 159 -10.04 -10.38 -2.09
C LYS A 159 -10.11 -11.03 -0.71
N PRO A 160 -9.19 -10.71 0.20
CA PRO A 160 -9.36 -11.06 1.59
C PRO A 160 -10.66 -10.49 2.14
N ARG A 161 -11.36 -11.30 2.93
CA ARG A 161 -12.62 -10.94 3.57
C ARG A 161 -12.40 -10.87 5.07
N SER A 162 -12.85 -9.77 5.67
CA SER A 162 -12.83 -9.60 7.13
C SER A 162 -14.16 -10.01 7.73
N PHE A 163 -14.10 -10.69 8.86
CA PHE A 163 -15.23 -11.13 9.65
C PHE A 163 -15.00 -10.72 11.10
N VAL A 164 -16.10 -10.45 11.81
CA VAL A 164 -16.09 -10.32 13.26
C VAL A 164 -17.02 -11.40 13.77
N ASP A 165 -16.50 -12.30 14.59
CA ASP A 165 -17.33 -13.29 15.28
C ASP A 165 -18.22 -12.56 16.30
N SER A 166 -19.52 -12.48 16.01
CA SER A 166 -20.50 -11.82 16.87
C SER A 166 -20.98 -12.70 18.02
N ASP A 167 -20.65 -13.99 18.01
CA ASP A 167 -21.08 -14.95 19.02
C ASP A 167 -20.10 -15.02 20.20
N ASP A 168 -18.99 -14.27 20.14
CA ASP A 168 -18.08 -14.07 21.27
C ASP A 168 -18.65 -12.97 22.20
N ASP A 169 -19.38 -13.40 23.24
CA ASP A 169 -20.06 -12.55 24.23
C ASP A 169 -19.11 -11.59 25.01
N ASP A 170 -17.80 -11.76 24.87
CA ASP A 170 -16.78 -10.86 25.44
C ASP A 170 -16.61 -9.59 24.57
N ALA A 171 -17.47 -8.59 24.81
CA ALA A 171 -17.30 -7.13 24.61
C ALA A 171 -16.60 -6.57 23.33
N GLY A 172 -16.35 -7.36 22.28
CA GLY A 172 -15.60 -6.88 21.12
C GLY A 172 -15.55 -7.80 19.90
N GLY A 173 -15.93 -9.07 20.02
CA GLY A 173 -15.88 -10.05 18.93
C GLY A 173 -14.46 -10.33 18.42
N ARG A 174 -14.19 -11.57 17.97
CA ARG A 174 -12.89 -11.87 17.36
C ARG A 174 -12.91 -11.50 15.90
N GLY A 175 -12.05 -10.55 15.52
CA GLY A 175 -11.78 -10.25 14.12
C GLY A 175 -10.93 -11.33 13.47
N PHE A 176 -11.32 -11.82 12.30
CA PHE A 176 -10.50 -12.70 11.49
C PHE A 176 -10.57 -12.31 10.01
N VAL A 177 -9.46 -12.51 9.30
CA VAL A 177 -9.35 -12.30 7.85
C VAL A 177 -9.20 -13.66 7.19
N VAL A 178 -9.99 -13.92 6.17
CA VAL A 178 -9.95 -15.18 5.41
C VAL A 178 -9.74 -14.91 3.94
N ILE A 179 -9.16 -15.91 3.29
CA ILE A 179 -9.02 -16.00 1.85
C ILE A 179 -9.55 -17.36 1.41
N ASP A 180 -10.23 -17.39 0.29
CA ASP A 180 -10.62 -18.63 -0.36
C ASP A 180 -9.54 -19.02 -1.37
N CYS A 181 -9.36 -20.31 -1.64
CA CYS A 181 -8.58 -20.75 -2.79
C CYS A 181 -9.50 -20.77 -4.01
N SER A 182 -9.54 -19.66 -4.76
CA SER A 182 -10.36 -19.54 -5.96
C SER A 182 -9.66 -18.71 -7.04
N LEU A 183 -10.10 -18.89 -8.28
CA LEU A 183 -9.65 -18.11 -9.42
C LEU A 183 -10.84 -17.76 -10.29
N HIS A 184 -11.05 -16.47 -10.54
CA HIS A 184 -12.21 -15.92 -11.24
C HIS A 184 -13.55 -16.35 -10.65
N GLY A 185 -13.61 -16.49 -9.32
CA GLY A 185 -14.82 -16.89 -8.58
C GLY A 185 -15.02 -18.40 -8.47
N GLU A 186 -14.25 -19.20 -9.19
CA GLU A 186 -14.35 -20.66 -9.16
C GLU A 186 -13.37 -21.25 -8.12
N PRO A 187 -13.80 -22.17 -7.25
CA PRO A 187 -12.91 -22.86 -6.33
C PRO A 187 -11.77 -23.56 -7.08
N GLN A 188 -10.54 -23.38 -6.60
CA GLN A 188 -9.35 -23.97 -7.19
C GLN A 188 -8.51 -24.62 -6.09
N ALA A 189 -8.34 -25.94 -6.18
CA ALA A 189 -7.39 -26.65 -5.32
C ALA A 189 -5.95 -26.26 -5.69
N LEU A 190 -5.10 -26.09 -4.69
CA LEU A 190 -3.66 -25.87 -4.86
C LEU A 190 -2.90 -27.18 -4.63
N ALA A 191 -1.99 -27.50 -5.53
CA ALA A 191 -1.04 -28.59 -5.32
C ALA A 191 0.07 -28.16 -4.35
N ALA A 192 0.76 -29.15 -3.76
CA ALA A 192 1.90 -28.87 -2.90
C ALA A 192 3.00 -28.10 -3.67
N GLY A 193 3.42 -26.96 -3.12
CA GLY A 193 4.40 -26.07 -3.74
C GLY A 193 3.81 -24.99 -4.65
N GLU A 194 2.50 -25.01 -4.91
CA GLU A 194 1.83 -23.89 -5.59
C GLU A 194 1.57 -22.74 -4.64
N GLU A 195 1.70 -21.52 -5.17
CA GLU A 195 1.48 -20.29 -4.42
C GLU A 195 0.00 -19.95 -4.32
N ALA A 196 -0.43 -19.53 -3.12
CA ALA A 196 -1.73 -18.90 -2.90
C ALA A 196 -1.63 -17.41 -3.21
N PHE A 197 -2.62 -16.89 -3.94
CA PHE A 197 -2.65 -15.48 -4.36
C PHE A 197 -3.90 -14.78 -3.83
N ILE A 198 -3.82 -13.45 -3.74
CA ILE A 198 -4.96 -12.59 -3.43
C ILE A 198 -5.11 -11.48 -4.47
N SER A 199 -6.26 -10.82 -4.48
CA SER A 199 -6.44 -9.56 -5.19
C SER A 199 -6.14 -8.39 -4.27
N TYR A 200 -5.27 -7.48 -4.71
CA TYR A 200 -5.01 -6.21 -4.00
C TYR A 200 -6.10 -5.16 -4.28
N ALA A 201 -7.24 -5.57 -4.87
CA ALA A 201 -8.41 -4.74 -5.15
C ALA A 201 -8.17 -3.51 -6.04
N ALA A 202 -6.96 -3.32 -6.57
CA ALA A 202 -6.57 -2.12 -7.31
C ALA A 202 -7.51 -1.88 -8.51
N ALA A 203 -8.03 -2.94 -9.13
CA ALA A 203 -8.85 -2.87 -10.33
C ALA A 203 -10.35 -2.59 -10.11
N GLU A 204 -10.89 -2.92 -8.95
CA GLU A 204 -12.33 -2.77 -8.70
C GLU A 204 -12.72 -1.36 -8.24
N ALA A 205 -11.77 -0.59 -7.72
CA ALA A 205 -11.97 0.81 -7.36
C ALA A 205 -11.70 1.79 -8.51
N GLY A 206 -11.64 1.31 -9.77
CA GLY A 206 -11.25 2.14 -10.92
C GLY A 206 -9.80 2.61 -10.85
N GLY A 207 -8.92 1.81 -10.24
CA GLY A 207 -7.60 2.24 -9.80
C GLY A 207 -6.71 2.82 -10.90
N ASP A 208 -5.93 3.81 -10.51
CA ASP A 208 -4.96 4.45 -11.38
C ASP A 208 -3.65 3.63 -11.39
N PRO A 209 -3.14 3.19 -12.56
CA PRO A 209 -1.89 2.44 -12.62
C PRO A 209 -0.70 3.14 -11.99
N LEU A 210 -0.64 4.47 -12.06
CA LEU A 210 0.41 5.23 -11.38
C LEU A 210 0.28 5.06 -9.87
N GLN A 211 -0.92 5.17 -9.30
CA GLN A 211 -1.14 4.97 -7.87
C GLN A 211 -0.77 3.54 -7.42
N ALA A 212 -1.15 2.53 -8.21
CA ALA A 212 -0.77 1.14 -7.95
C ALA A 212 0.76 0.98 -7.98
N PHE A 213 1.44 1.53 -8.98
CA PHE A 213 2.90 1.52 -9.06
C PHE A 213 3.56 2.21 -7.87
N LEU A 214 3.06 3.39 -7.50
CA LEU A 214 3.61 4.15 -6.37
C LEU A 214 3.48 3.38 -5.06
N ASN A 215 2.36 2.70 -4.81
CA ASN A 215 2.13 1.99 -3.55
C ASN A 215 2.71 0.57 -3.53
N LEU A 216 2.64 -0.16 -4.64
CA LEU A 216 2.96 -1.60 -4.70
C LEU A 216 4.31 -1.91 -5.36
N GLY A 217 4.91 -0.95 -6.08
CA GLY A 217 6.12 -1.17 -6.88
C GLY A 217 5.89 -1.83 -8.24
N PHE A 218 4.66 -2.27 -8.53
CA PHE A 218 4.27 -2.85 -9.81
C PHE A 218 2.88 -2.39 -10.24
N VAL A 219 2.52 -2.69 -11.49
CA VAL A 219 1.20 -2.39 -12.04
C VAL A 219 0.44 -3.71 -12.26
N PRO A 220 -0.65 -3.96 -11.51
CA PRO A 220 -1.53 -5.10 -11.77
C PRO A 220 -1.98 -5.17 -13.26
N PRO A 221 -1.85 -6.33 -13.93
CA PRO A 221 -2.14 -6.47 -15.36
C PRO A 221 -3.54 -6.03 -15.79
N GLU A 222 -4.52 -6.17 -14.91
CA GLU A 222 -5.91 -5.83 -15.16
C GLU A 222 -6.15 -4.30 -15.22
N LEU A 223 -5.32 -3.50 -14.52
CA LEU A 223 -5.36 -2.03 -14.59
C LEU A 223 -4.88 -1.48 -15.94
N VAL A 224 -4.03 -2.24 -16.62
CA VAL A 224 -3.62 -1.93 -17.98
C VAL A 224 -4.79 -2.17 -18.94
N ARG A 225 -5.48 -3.32 -18.79
CA ARG A 225 -6.53 -3.81 -19.70
C ARG A 225 -7.86 -3.07 -19.57
N GLN A 226 -8.32 -2.76 -18.36
CA GLN A 226 -9.61 -2.10 -18.14
C GLN A 226 -9.70 -0.74 -18.88
N ARG A 227 -8.62 0.05 -18.90
CA ARG A 227 -8.58 1.32 -19.64
C ARG A 227 -8.46 1.15 -21.16
N ALA A 228 -7.96 0.02 -21.66
CA ALA A 228 -8.00 -0.28 -23.09
C ALA A 228 -9.44 -0.58 -23.55
N ARG A 229 -10.21 -1.31 -22.74
CA ARG A 229 -11.64 -1.58 -22.97
C ARG A 229 -12.53 -0.34 -22.84
N ALA A 230 -12.21 0.56 -21.91
CA ALA A 230 -12.89 1.85 -21.81
C ALA A 230 -12.57 2.82 -22.97
N ARG A 231 -11.66 2.44 -23.89
CA ARG A 231 -11.15 3.29 -24.98
C ARG A 231 -11.40 2.73 -26.38
N GLY A 232 -12.35 1.82 -26.60
CA GLY A 232 -12.73 1.54 -28.00
C GLY A 232 -14.04 0.78 -28.21
N PRO A 233 -14.49 0.69 -29.47
CA PRO A 233 -14.26 1.65 -30.57
C PRO A 233 -15.08 2.95 -30.44
#